data_AF-A0A1G2WXY0-F1
#
_entry.id   AF-A0A1G2WXY0-F1
#
_cell.length_a   1.000
_cell.length_b   1.000
_cell.length_c   1.000
_cell.angle_alpha   90.00
_cell.angle_beta   90.00
_cell.angle_gamma   90.00
#
_symmetry.space_group_name_H-M   'P 1'
#
loop_
_entity.id
_entity.type
_entity.pdbx_description
1 polymer ?
#
loop_
_entity_poly.entity_id
_entity_poly.type
_entity_poly.pdbx_seq_one_letter_code
_entity_poly.pdbx_strand_id
1 'polypeptide(L)'
;MIIFRKIDNKIYLAKDKYAPSYIIEMCKIGPNVVKLVEQGKWDSLFIIMMIMCPEQVRVELEYSENVFNDLKQRRPEIVSKIQDMLNHKWIESEKAQRDLGGAALVDWILRYDNP
;
A
#
# COMPACT_ATOMS: atom_id res chain seq x y z
N MET A 1 7.28 0.41 12.67
CA MET A 1 6.12 1.25 12.31
C MET A 1 6.55 2.18 11.19
N ILE A 2 5.80 2.22 10.09
CA ILE A 2 6.10 3.04 8.91
C ILE A 2 5.10 4.20 8.88
N ILE A 3 5.61 5.39 8.62
CA ILE A 3 4.85 6.63 8.72
C ILE A 3 4.81 7.30 7.35
N PHE A 4 3.60 7.45 6.84
CA PHE A 4 3.31 8.22 5.65
C PHE A 4 2.84 9.62 6.03
N ARG A 5 3.10 10.62 5.18
CA ARG A 5 2.59 11.98 5.32
C ARG A 5 1.72 12.29 4.12
N LYS A 6 0.51 12.81 4.37
CA LYS A 6 -0.33 13.36 3.29
C LYS A 6 -0.03 14.84 3.13
N ILE A 7 0.29 15.28 1.92
CA ILE A 7 0.42 16.70 1.58
C ILE A 7 -0.52 16.96 0.41
N ASP A 8 -1.45 17.89 0.60
CA ASP A 8 -2.60 18.15 -0.27
C ASP A 8 -3.43 16.87 -0.51
N ASN A 9 -3.11 16.13 -1.57
CA ASN A 9 -3.77 14.87 -1.97
C ASN A 9 -2.79 13.77 -2.37
N LYS A 10 -1.50 13.92 -2.05
CA LYS A 10 -0.46 12.93 -2.34
C LYS A 10 0.08 12.34 -1.05
N ILE A 11 0.35 11.03 -1.07
CA ILE A 11 1.01 10.34 0.04
C ILE A 11 2.52 10.29 -0.22
N TYR A 12 3.28 10.61 0.83
CA TYR A 12 4.74 10.54 0.83
C TYR A 12 5.21 9.71 2.01
N LEU A 13 6.37 9.08 1.89
CA LEU A 13 7.02 8.47 3.04
C LEU A 13 7.71 9.58 3.86
N ALA A 14 7.45 9.64 5.18
CA ALA A 14 8.03 10.66 6.07
C ALA A 14 9.50 10.34 6.44
N LYS A 15 10.34 10.13 5.42
CA LYS A 15 11.75 9.72 5.56
C LYS A 15 12.62 10.77 6.24
N ASP A 16 12.21 12.03 6.16
CA ASP A 16 12.83 13.19 6.80
C ASP A 16 12.79 13.10 8.33
N LYS A 17 11.72 12.50 8.89
CA LYS A 17 11.53 12.37 10.33
C LYS A 17 11.75 10.97 10.88
N TYR A 18 11.48 9.95 10.07
CA TYR A 18 11.53 8.57 10.52
C TYR A 18 12.31 7.74 9.52
N ALA A 19 13.30 6.99 10.01
CA ALA A 19 13.97 5.99 9.21
C ALA A 19 12.94 4.89 8.85
N PRO A 20 12.53 4.77 7.57
CA PRO A 20 11.59 3.73 7.17
C PRO A 20 12.19 2.34 7.41
N SER A 21 11.44 1.49 8.11
CA SER A 21 11.83 0.10 8.33
C SER A 21 11.43 -0.75 7.12
N TYR A 22 12.21 -0.67 6.04
CA TYR A 22 12.02 -1.47 4.82
C TYR A 22 12.03 -2.99 5.07
N ILE A 23 12.60 -3.42 6.20
CA ILE A 23 12.64 -4.81 6.65
C ILE A 23 11.21 -5.36 6.87
N ILE A 24 10.28 -4.54 7.37
CA ILE A 24 8.89 -4.94 7.57
C ILE A 24 8.19 -5.22 6.23
N GLU A 25 8.43 -4.37 5.24
CA GLU A 25 7.83 -4.46 3.92
C GLU A 25 8.31 -5.72 3.19
N MET A 26 9.63 -5.96 3.18
CA MET A 26 10.20 -7.15 2.53
C MET A 26 9.75 -8.46 3.16
N CYS A 27 9.71 -8.53 4.50
CA CYS A 27 9.36 -9.77 5.20
C CYS A 27 7.86 -10.10 5.17
N LYS A 28 6.97 -9.10 5.11
CA LYS A 28 5.51 -9.33 5.16
C LYS A 28 4.79 -9.21 3.82
N ILE A 29 5.31 -8.39 2.90
CA ILE A 29 4.70 -8.16 1.58
C ILE A 29 5.47 -8.95 0.52
N GLY A 30 6.79 -8.96 0.62
CA GLY A 30 7.69 -9.68 -0.29
C GLY A 30 8.73 -8.77 -0.95
N PRO A 31 9.77 -9.34 -1.56
CA PRO A 31 10.95 -8.60 -2.02
C PRO A 31 10.65 -7.61 -3.14
N ASN A 32 9.62 -7.87 -3.96
CA ASN A 32 9.26 -6.99 -5.08
C ASN A 32 8.72 -5.63 -4.64
N VAL A 33 8.43 -5.42 -3.35
CA VAL A 33 8.02 -4.13 -2.80
C VAL A 33 9.06 -3.03 -3.06
N VAL A 34 10.35 -3.39 -3.16
CA VAL A 34 11.44 -2.46 -3.50
C VAL A 34 11.20 -1.76 -4.83
N LYS A 35 10.61 -2.45 -5.81
CA LYS A 35 10.31 -1.86 -7.12
C LYS A 35 9.30 -0.72 -7.01
N LEU A 36 8.36 -0.80 -6.06
CA LEU A 36 7.41 0.28 -5.82
C LEU A 36 8.09 1.50 -5.19
N VAL A 37 9.04 1.25 -4.28
CA VAL A 37 9.89 2.27 -3.66
C VAL A 37 10.75 2.98 -4.71
N GLU A 38 11.39 2.23 -5.59
CA GLU A 38 12.22 2.75 -6.69
C GLU A 38 11.40 3.55 -7.71
N GLN A 39 10.17 3.11 -8.01
CA GLN A 39 9.25 3.83 -8.91
C GLN A 39 8.51 4.99 -8.22
N GLY A 40 8.72 5.23 -6.93
CA GLY A 40 8.02 6.27 -6.18
C GLY A 40 6.50 6.07 -6.07
N LYS A 41 6.01 4.82 -6.17
CA LYS A 41 4.58 4.45 -6.07
C LYS A 41 4.09 4.44 -4.60
N TRP A 42 4.19 5.58 -3.92
CA TRP A 42 3.92 5.70 -2.48
C TRP A 42 2.47 5.46 -2.08
N ASP A 43 1.50 5.95 -2.88
CA ASP A 43 0.07 5.70 -2.66
C ASP A 43 -0.23 4.19 -2.67
N SER A 44 0.33 3.48 -3.65
CA SER A 44 0.15 2.04 -3.82
C SER A 44 0.85 1.25 -2.71
N LEU A 45 2.05 1.69 -2.29
CA LEU A 45 2.75 1.11 -1.14
C LEU A 45 1.93 1.28 0.15
N PHE A 46 1.39 2.47 0.38
CA PHE A 46 0.52 2.74 1.52
C PHE A 46 -0.71 1.82 1.55
N ILE A 47 -1.38 1.65 0.41
CA ILE A 47 -2.54 0.74 0.29
C ILE A 47 -2.16 -0.71 0.65
N ILE A 48 -1.07 -1.24 0.07
CA ILE A 48 -0.63 -2.61 0.36
C ILE A 48 -0.32 -2.77 1.85
N MET A 49 0.39 -1.79 2.43
CA MET A 49 0.76 -1.84 3.83
C MET A 49 -0.45 -1.78 4.75
N MET A 50 -1.47 -0.99 4.42
CA MET A 50 -2.73 -0.96 5.18
C MET A 50 -3.47 -2.29 5.13
N ILE A 51 -3.45 -2.98 3.98
CA ILE A 51 -4.10 -4.29 3.81
C ILE A 51 -3.35 -5.37 4.58
N MET A 52 -2.03 -5.40 4.46
CA MET A 52 -1.20 -6.51 4.96
C MET A 52 -0.74 -6.32 6.41
N CYS A 53 -0.57 -5.08 6.85
CA CYS A 53 0.09 -4.72 8.12
C CYS A 53 -0.54 -3.46 8.76
N PRO A 54 -1.86 -3.39 8.96
CA PRO A 54 -2.55 -2.16 9.37
C PRO A 54 -2.00 -1.55 10.66
N GLU A 55 -1.67 -2.38 11.66
CA GLU A 55 -1.11 -1.92 12.94
C GLU A 55 0.30 -1.32 12.82
N GLN A 56 0.96 -1.52 11.69
CA GLN A 56 2.32 -1.04 11.44
C GLN A 56 2.35 0.18 10.52
N VAL A 57 1.18 0.68 10.11
CA VAL A 57 1.03 1.88 9.28
C VAL A 57 0.45 3.00 10.13
N ARG A 58 1.06 4.18 10.02
CA ARG A 58 0.45 5.42 10.47
C ARG A 58 0.55 6.47 9.37
N VAL A 59 -0.39 7.42 9.41
CA VAL A 59 -0.34 8.60 8.56
C VAL A 59 -0.31 9.84 9.43
N GLU A 60 0.69 10.69 9.21
CA GLU A 60 0.68 12.06 9.69
C GLU A 60 -0.24 12.88 8.77
N LEU A 61 -1.37 13.31 9.33
CA LEU A 61 -2.21 14.33 8.74
C LEU A 61 -2.03 15.64 9.50
N GLU A 62 -1.99 16.75 8.79
CA GLU A 62 -2.68 17.93 9.30
C GLU A 62 -4.18 17.56 9.35
N TYR A 63 -4.66 17.11 10.52
CA TYR A 63 -6.09 17.00 10.89
C TYR A 63 -6.94 15.82 10.37
N SER A 64 -6.54 14.56 10.55
CA SER A 64 -7.56 13.49 10.71
C SER A 64 -6.99 12.21 11.35
N GLU A 65 -7.79 11.60 12.23
CA GLU A 65 -7.49 10.33 12.90
C GLU A 65 -7.83 9.12 12.02
N ASN A 66 -8.49 9.31 10.87
CA ASN A 66 -9.10 8.23 10.10
C ASN A 66 -8.91 8.37 8.58
N VAL A 67 -7.65 8.54 8.19
CA VAL A 67 -7.18 8.85 6.82
C VAL A 67 -7.81 7.96 5.76
N PHE A 68 -7.99 6.67 6.03
CA PHE A 68 -8.52 5.75 5.03
C PHE A 68 -9.99 5.99 4.72
N ASN A 69 -10.80 6.25 5.74
CA ASN A 69 -12.21 6.61 5.53
C ASN A 69 -12.31 7.94 4.78
N ASP A 70 -11.45 8.90 5.11
CA ASP A 70 -11.38 10.17 4.37
C ASP A 70 -10.90 9.98 2.93
N LEU A 71 -9.92 9.09 2.69
CA LEU A 71 -9.42 8.77 1.36
C LEU A 71 -10.53 8.11 0.53
N LYS A 72 -11.25 7.14 1.10
CA LYS A 72 -12.39 6.46 0.46
C LYS A 72 -13.49 7.44 0.09
N GLN A 73 -13.83 8.37 0.99
CA GLN A 73 -14.87 9.37 0.75
C GLN A 73 -14.47 10.39 -0.32
N ARG A 74 -13.20 10.80 -0.35
CA ARG A 74 -12.71 11.83 -1.29
C ARG A 74 -12.27 11.28 -2.64
N ARG A 75 -11.93 9.98 -2.71
CA ARG A 75 -11.39 9.31 -3.90
C ARG A 75 -12.00 7.92 -4.07
N PRO A 76 -13.27 7.82 -4.54
CA PRO A 76 -13.96 6.55 -4.72
C PRO A 76 -13.25 5.60 -5.70
N GLU A 77 -12.45 6.12 -6.62
CA GLU A 77 -11.60 5.32 -7.52
C GLU A 77 -10.59 4.45 -6.76
N ILE A 78 -10.16 4.87 -5.57
CA ILE A 78 -9.27 4.09 -4.71
C ILE A 78 -10.01 2.87 -4.14
N VAL A 79 -11.31 3.00 -3.83
CA VAL A 79 -12.12 1.87 -3.35
C VAL A 79 -12.20 0.79 -4.42
N SER A 80 -12.52 1.18 -5.67
CA SER A 80 -12.57 0.23 -6.80
C SER A 80 -11.22 -0.46 -6.99
N LYS A 81 -10.14 0.32 -7.01
CA LYS A 81 -8.77 -0.19 -7.15
C LYS A 81 -8.41 -1.21 -6.06
N ILE A 82 -8.76 -0.94 -4.80
CA ILE A 82 -8.53 -1.88 -3.70
C ILE A 82 -9.30 -3.18 -3.92
N GLN A 83 -10.55 -3.09 -4.36
CA GLN A 83 -11.35 -4.27 -4.64
C GLN A 83 -10.74 -5.10 -5.77
N ASP A 84 -10.28 -4.46 -6.85
CA ASP A 84 -9.63 -5.13 -7.98
C ASP A 84 -8.34 -5.84 -7.54
N MET A 85 -7.52 -5.18 -6.70
CA MET A 85 -6.32 -5.76 -6.11
C MET A 85 -6.63 -6.99 -5.23
N LEU A 86 -7.68 -6.92 -4.41
CA LEU A 86 -8.09 -8.03 -3.54
C LEU A 86 -8.64 -9.21 -4.37
N ASN A 87 -9.40 -8.93 -5.42
CA ASN A 87 -9.89 -9.94 -6.35
C ASN A 87 -8.71 -10.64 -7.05
N HIS A 88 -7.73 -9.88 -7.54
CA HIS A 88 -6.52 -10.45 -8.14
C HIS A 88 -5.75 -11.31 -7.15
N LYS A 89 -5.52 -10.81 -5.92
CA LYS A 89 -4.87 -11.59 -4.86
C LYS A 89 -5.57 -12.93 -4.65
N TRP A 90 -6.90 -12.93 -4.57
CA TRP A 90 -7.68 -14.14 -4.38
C TRP A 90 -7.51 -15.11 -5.56
N ILE A 91 -7.72 -14.65 -6.80
CA ILE A 91 -7.59 -15.48 -8.01
C ILE A 91 -6.19 -16.12 -8.11
N GLU A 92 -5.13 -15.34 -7.90
CA GLU A 92 -3.77 -15.85 -8.02
C GLU A 92 -3.40 -16.80 -6.85
N SER A 93 -3.94 -16.56 -5.66
CA SER A 93 -3.75 -17.48 -4.52
C SER A 93 -4.44 -18.83 -4.74
N GLU A 94 -5.64 -18.82 -5.31
CA GLU A 94 -6.37 -20.04 -5.71
C GLU A 94 -5.58 -20.83 -6.76
N LYS A 95 -5.08 -20.17 -7.81
CA LYS A 95 -4.24 -20.80 -8.85
C LYS A 95 -2.96 -21.40 -8.27
N ALA A 96 -2.35 -20.73 -7.30
CA ALA A 96 -1.12 -21.18 -6.66
C ALA A 96 -1.35 -22.21 -5.53
N GLN A 97 -2.60 -22.51 -5.19
CA GLN A 97 -3.01 -23.35 -4.05
C GLN A 97 -2.35 -22.93 -2.72
N ARG A 98 -2.06 -21.64 -2.56
CA ARG A 98 -1.49 -21.03 -1.34
C ARG A 98 -1.74 -19.53 -1.31
N ASP A 99 -1.83 -18.95 -0.10
CA ASP A 99 -1.92 -17.48 0.03
C ASP A 99 -0.62 -16.83 -0.47
N LEU A 100 -0.73 -16.02 -1.52
CA LEU A 100 0.38 -15.23 -2.07
C LEU A 100 0.60 -13.93 -1.29
N GLY A 101 -0.30 -13.57 -0.37
CA GLY A 101 -0.14 -12.45 0.54
C GLY A 101 0.03 -11.13 -0.21
N GLY A 102 0.96 -10.31 0.28
CA GLY A 102 1.27 -9.01 -0.33
C GLY A 102 1.94 -9.11 -1.69
N ALA A 103 2.53 -10.27 -2.05
CA ALA A 103 3.25 -10.42 -3.30
C ALA A 103 2.32 -10.32 -4.51
N ALA A 104 1.10 -10.86 -4.42
CA ALA A 104 0.09 -10.73 -5.47
C ALA A 104 -0.43 -9.28 -5.61
N LEU A 105 -0.50 -8.52 -4.51
CA LEU A 105 -0.88 -7.11 -4.55
C LEU A 105 0.20 -6.27 -5.25
N VAL A 106 1.47 -6.52 -4.94
CA VAL A 106 2.60 -5.87 -5.62
C VAL A 106 2.63 -6.23 -7.11
N ASP A 107 2.41 -7.50 -7.45
CA ASP A 107 2.34 -7.95 -8.84
C ASP A 107 1.26 -7.20 -9.63
N TRP A 108 0.05 -7.07 -9.07
CA TRP A 108 -1.03 -6.32 -9.70
C TRP A 108 -0.64 -4.86 -9.97
N ILE A 109 -0.06 -4.18 -8.98
CA ILE A 109 0.37 -2.78 -9.11
C ILE A 109 1.46 -2.62 -10.18
N LEU A 110 2.39 -3.57 -10.27
CA LEU A 110 3.45 -3.50 -11.27
C LEU A 110 2.93 -3.74 -12.69
N ARG A 111 1.82 -4.46 -12.86
CA ARG A 111 1.24 -4.81 -14.17
C ARG A 111 0.16 -3.86 -14.66
N TYR A 112 -0.68 -3.37 -13.75
CA TYR A 112 -1.95 -2.72 -14.11
C TYR A 112 -2.07 -1.29 -13.60
N ASP A 113 -1.32 -0.92 -12.56
CA ASP A 113 -1.35 0.42 -11.97
C ASP A 113 -0.30 1.31 -12.63
N ASN A 114 -0.56 1.70 -13.88
CA ASN A 114 0.23 2.69 -14.60
C ASN A 114 -0.41 4.09 -14.49
N PRO A 115 0.40 5.14 -14.32
CA PRO A 115 -0.07 6.53 -14.19
C PRO A 115 -0.71 7.07 -15.47
#